data_AF-A0A2S6AZY2-F1
#
_entry.id   AF-A0A2S6AZY2-F1
#
_cell.length_a   1.000
_cell.length_b   1.000
_cell.length_c   1.000
_cell.angle_alpha   90.00
_cell.angle_beta   90.00
_cell.angle_gamma   90.00
#
_symmetry.space_group_name_H-M   'P 1'
#
loop_
_entity.id
_entity.type
_entity.pdbx_description
1 polymer ?
#
loop_
_entity_poly.entity_id
_entity_poly.type
_entity_poly.pdbx_seq_one_letter_code
_entity_poly.pdbx_strand_id
1 'polypeptide(L)'
;DKLPHNFLYAGFIARALPRAKIVCLRRDPLDTCLGNFRHLFDRETPFYDYSFDLLDTGRYYIQFDRLMAHWRKVLPGRILELPYE
;
A
#
# COMPACT_ATOMS: atom_id res chain seq x y z
N ASP A 1 4.89 1.73 -13.54
CA ASP A 1 4.36 2.72 -12.58
C ASP A 1 4.74 2.31 -11.17
N LYS A 2 4.95 3.27 -10.25
CA LYS A 2 5.48 2.98 -8.90
C LYS A 2 4.74 3.70 -7.76
N LEU A 3 3.51 4.16 -7.98
CA LEU A 3 2.76 4.87 -6.94
C LEU A 3 2.35 3.92 -5.80
N PRO A 4 2.61 4.29 -4.52
CA PRO A 4 2.25 3.44 -3.37
C PRO A 4 0.77 3.07 -3.36
N HIS A 5 -0.12 4.00 -3.73
CA HIS A 5 -1.57 3.81 -3.72
C HIS A 5 -2.12 2.84 -4.79
N ASN A 6 -1.28 2.29 -5.67
CA ASN A 6 -1.73 1.33 -6.69
C ASN A 6 -2.37 0.07 -6.12
N PHE A 7 -2.09 -0.29 -4.86
CA PHE A 7 -2.76 -1.40 -4.19
C PHE A 7 -4.28 -1.21 -4.12
N LEU A 8 -4.79 0.03 -4.11
CA LEU A 8 -6.23 0.32 -4.15
C LEU A 8 -6.87 -0.12 -5.48
N TYR A 9 -6.07 -0.12 -6.55
CA TYR A 9 -6.52 -0.39 -7.92
C TYR A 9 -6.09 -1.75 -8.46
N ALA A 10 -5.54 -2.63 -7.62
CA ALA A 10 -4.96 -3.90 -8.05
C ALA A 10 -5.93 -4.75 -8.90
N GLY A 11 -7.22 -4.81 -8.54
CA GLY A 11 -8.24 -5.50 -9.31
C GLY A 11 -8.48 -4.90 -10.71
N PHE A 12 -8.50 -3.57 -10.82
CA PHE A 12 -8.65 -2.89 -12.11
C PHE A 12 -7.42 -3.07 -12.99
N ILE A 13 -6.22 -2.91 -12.41
CA ILE A 13 -4.95 -3.16 -13.09
C ILE A 13 -4.90 -4.60 -13.61
N ALA A 14 -5.29 -5.57 -12.79
CA ALA A 14 -5.29 -6.97 -13.17
C ALA A 14 -6.22 -7.27 -14.37
N ARG A 15 -7.37 -6.59 -14.44
CA ARG A 15 -8.34 -6.73 -15.53
C ARG A 15 -7.88 -6.01 -16.81
N ALA A 16 -7.40 -4.78 -16.70
CA ALA A 16 -6.97 -3.98 -17.85
C ALA A 16 -5.66 -4.50 -18.47
N LEU A 17 -4.76 -5.05 -17.64
CA LEU A 17 -3.47 -5.59 -18.05
C LEU A 17 -3.35 -7.06 -17.60
N PRO A 18 -3.85 -8.03 -18.38
CA PRO A 18 -3.95 -9.43 -17.94
C PRO A 18 -2.62 -10.09 -17.56
N ARG A 19 -1.50 -9.57 -18.07
CA ARG A 19 -0.14 -10.08 -17.78
C ARG A 19 0.64 -9.26 -16.74
N ALA A 20 0.06 -8.17 -16.22
CA ALA A 20 0.73 -7.35 -15.22
C ALA A 20 0.95 -8.12 -13.91
N LYS A 21 2.15 -7.98 -13.35
CA LYS A 21 2.47 -8.41 -11.99
C LYS A 21 2.49 -7.17 -11.09
N ILE A 22 2.01 -7.31 -9.87
CA ILE A 22 2.03 -6.26 -8.85
C ILE A 22 3.10 -6.64 -7.86
N VAL A 23 4.12 -5.79 -7.73
CA VAL A 23 5.18 -5.95 -6.75
C VAL A 23 4.90 -5.01 -5.59
N CYS A 24 4.81 -5.55 -4.39
CA CYS A 24 4.58 -4.82 -3.15
C CYS A 24 5.82 -4.99 -2.26
N LEU A 25 6.52 -3.89 -2.02
CA LEU A 25 7.63 -3.89 -1.06
C LEU A 25 7.06 -3.74 0.36
N ARG A 26 7.55 -4.58 1.27
CA ARG A 26 7.08 -4.71 2.64
C ARG A 26 8.21 -4.31 3.59
N ARG A 27 8.03 -3.20 4.28
CA ARG A 27 8.89 -2.78 5.39
C ARG A 27 8.23 -3.17 6.72
N ASP A 28 9.01 -3.20 7.79
CA ASP A 28 8.47 -3.31 9.15
C ASP A 28 7.28 -2.33 9.36
N PRO A 29 6.17 -2.79 9.98
CA PRO A 29 4.99 -1.95 10.18
C PRO A 29 5.24 -0.69 11.00
N LEU A 30 6.05 -0.76 12.07
CA LEU A 30 6.30 0.38 12.95
C LEU A 30 7.14 1.43 12.21
N ASP A 31 8.16 0.97 11.50
CA ASP A 31 8.98 1.82 10.63
C ASP A 31 8.16 2.53 9.55
N THR A 32 7.21 1.80 8.96
CA THR A 32 6.31 2.35 7.92
C THR A 32 5.40 3.43 8.50
N CYS A 33 4.77 3.16 9.65
CA CYS A 33 3.86 4.11 10.30
C CYS A 33 4.61 5.36 10.76
N LEU A 34 5.74 5.18 11.45
CA LEU A 34 6.57 6.30 11.92
C LEU A 34 7.16 7.09 10.75
N GLY A 35 7.59 6.42 9.69
CA GLY A 35 8.08 7.06 8.48
C GLY A 35 7.03 7.95 7.82
N ASN A 36 5.80 7.44 7.68
CA ASN A 36 4.69 8.22 7.13
C ASN A 36 4.34 9.41 8.04
N PHE A 37 4.25 9.21 9.36
CA PHE A 37 3.93 10.28 10.31
C PHE A 37 4.97 11.42 10.30
N ARG A 38 6.25 11.08 10.16
CA ARG A 38 7.34 12.06 10.15
C ARG A 38 7.53 12.76 8.82
N HIS A 39 6.94 12.24 7.75
CA HIS A 39 7.09 12.82 6.42
C HIS A 39 6.01 13.88 6.20
N LEU A 40 6.43 15.10 5.86
CA LEU A 40 5.49 16.14 5.45
C LEU A 40 5.11 15.93 3.98
N PHE A 41 4.02 15.19 3.77
CA PHE A 41 3.40 15.10 2.46
C PHE A 41 2.78 16.44 2.07
N ASP A 42 2.59 16.63 0.76
CA ASP A 42 1.90 17.79 0.22
C ASP A 42 0.49 17.88 0.81
N ARG A 43 0.13 19.06 1.34
CA ARG A 43 -1.12 19.28 2.05
C ARG A 43 -2.31 19.44 1.11
N GLU A 44 -2.05 19.67 -0.18
CA GLU A 44 -3.10 19.79 -1.20
C GLU A 44 -3.60 18.43 -1.70
N THR A 45 -2.89 17.34 -1.35
CA THR A 45 -3.28 15.98 -1.74
C THR A 45 -3.97 15.23 -0.59
N PRO A 46 -5.28 14.92 -0.70
CA PRO A 46 -6.02 14.22 0.36
C PRO A 46 -5.58 12.76 0.54
N PHE A 47 -4.77 12.20 -0.38
CA PHE A 47 -4.30 10.81 -0.30
C PHE A 47 -3.42 10.51 0.92
N TYR A 48 -2.85 11.54 1.56
CA TYR A 48 -1.94 11.38 2.68
C TYR A 48 -2.48 11.93 4.00
N ASP A 49 -3.76 12.28 4.11
CA ASP A 49 -4.35 12.85 5.34
C ASP A 49 -4.14 11.97 6.58
N TYR A 50 -4.05 10.65 6.37
CA TYR A 50 -3.74 9.68 7.43
C TYR A 50 -2.37 9.90 8.10
N SER A 51 -1.46 10.64 7.47
CA SER A 51 -0.09 10.84 7.96
C SER A 51 0.01 11.89 9.06
N PHE A 52 -1.04 12.69 9.31
CA PHE A 52 -0.99 13.77 10.30
C PHE A 52 -1.23 13.31 11.74
N ASP A 53 -1.68 12.07 11.94
CA ASP A 53 -1.87 11.47 13.26
C ASP A 53 -1.26 10.06 13.30
N LEU A 54 -0.52 9.76 14.38
CA LEU A 54 0.19 8.50 14.50
C LEU A 54 -0.78 7.30 14.59
N LEU A 55 -1.93 7.45 15.25
CA LEU A 55 -2.92 6.37 15.31
C LEU A 55 -3.57 6.15 13.94
N ASP A 56 -3.80 7.22 13.18
CA ASP A 56 -4.32 7.12 11.81
C ASP A 56 -3.34 6.43 10.86
N THR A 57 -2.03 6.64 10.99
CA THR A 57 -1.04 5.86 10.21
C THR A 57 -1.14 4.36 10.50
N GLY A 58 -1.32 3.97 11.77
CA GLY A 58 -1.51 2.58 12.17
C GLY A 58 -2.82 1.99 11.64
N ARG A 59 -3.93 2.74 11.76
CA ARG A 59 -5.24 2.34 11.20
C ARG A 59 -5.17 2.15 9.69
N TYR A 60 -4.49 3.04 8.99
CA TYR A 60 -4.29 2.95 7.55
C TYR A 60 -3.45 1.73 7.18
N TYR A 61 -2.36 1.46 7.90
CA TYR A 61 -1.53 0.28 7.68
C TYR A 61 -2.34 -1.02 7.85
N ILE A 62 -3.17 -1.13 8.88
CA ILE A 62 -4.02 -2.31 9.10
C ILE A 62 -5.01 -2.51 7.94
N GLN A 63 -5.58 -1.42 7.41
CA GLN A 63 -6.47 -1.49 6.24
C GLN A 63 -5.72 -1.92 4.98
N PHE A 64 -4.54 -1.35 4.74
CA PHE A 64 -3.63 -1.75 3.67
C PHE A 64 -3.30 -3.25 3.76
N ASP A 65 -2.92 -3.75 4.93
CA ASP A 65 -2.53 -5.15 5.11
C ASP A 65 -3.70 -6.12 4.85
N ARG A 66 -4.90 -5.78 5.36
CA ARG A 66 -6.13 -6.53 5.06
C ARG A 66 -6.44 -6.56 3.58
N LEU A 67 -6.27 -5.43 2.88
CA LEU A 67 -6.52 -5.33 1.46
C LEU A 67 -5.48 -6.12 0.65
N MET A 68 -4.21 -6.08 1.03
CA MET A 68 -3.18 -6.92 0.41
C MET A 68 -3.44 -8.41 0.63
N ALA A 69 -3.92 -8.81 1.81
CA ALA A 69 -4.36 -10.18 2.06
C ALA A 69 -5.52 -10.59 1.14
N HIS A 70 -6.50 -9.71 0.91
CA HIS A 70 -7.55 -9.93 -0.06
C HIS A 70 -6.99 -10.12 -1.48
N TRP A 71 -6.07 -9.25 -1.92
CA TRP A 71 -5.47 -9.35 -3.25
C TRP A 71 -4.66 -10.62 -3.46
N ARG A 72 -3.88 -11.07 -2.46
CA ARG A 72 -3.19 -12.36 -2.50
C ARG A 72 -4.17 -13.52 -2.74
N LYS A 73 -5.33 -13.48 -2.11
CA LYS A 73 -6.36 -14.52 -2.24
C LYS A 73 -7.03 -14.53 -3.62
N VAL A 74 -7.37 -13.36 -4.17
CA VAL A 74 -8.17 -13.28 -5.41
C VAL A 74 -7.34 -13.10 -6.69
N LEU A 75 -6.04 -12.80 -6.57
CA LEU A 75 -5.09 -12.68 -7.69
C LEU A 75 -3.87 -13.61 -7.49
N PRO A 76 -4.07 -14.93 -7.37
CA PRO A 76 -2.98 -15.87 -7.10
C PRO A 76 -1.91 -15.79 -8.20
N GLY A 77 -0.63 -15.76 -7.78
CA GLY A 77 0.51 -15.67 -8.69
C GLY A 77 0.74 -14.30 -9.34
N ARG A 78 -0.11 -13.30 -9.04
CA ARG A 78 0.03 -11.93 -9.60
C ARG A 78 0.53 -10.90 -8.59
N ILE A 79 0.45 -11.20 -7.30
CA ILE A 79 0.98 -10.36 -6.22
C ILE A 79 2.32 -10.95 -5.77
N LEU A 80 3.39 -10.16 -5.88
CA LEU A 80 4.72 -10.49 -5.36
C LEU A 80 5.03 -9.55 -4.20
N GLU A 81 5.15 -10.10 -2.99
CA GLU A 81 5.57 -9.34 -1.81
C GLU A 81 7.04 -9.60 -1.53
N LEU A 82 7.82 -8.53 -1.42
CA LEU A 82 9.25 -8.61 -1.14
C LEU A 82 9.55 -7.81 0.13
N PRO A 83 10.39 -8.33 1.04
CA PRO A 83 10.87 -7.53 2.15
C PRO A 83 11.70 -6.35 1.62
N TYR A 84 11.56 -5.21 2.28
CA TYR A 84 12.40 -4.04 2.10
C TYR A 84 13.43 -4.05 3.22
N GLU A 85 14.51 -4.81 3.01
CA GLU A 85 15.74 -4.90 3.82
C GLU A 85 16.73 -5.86 3.13
#